data_AF-A0A1Q9D9V5-F1
#
_entry.id   AF-A0A1Q9D9V5-F1
#
_cell.length_a   1.000
_cell.length_b   1.000
_cell.length_c   1.000
_cell.angle_alpha   90.00
_cell.angle_beta   90.00
_cell.angle_gamma   90.00
#
_symmetry.space_group_name_H-M   'P 1'
#
loop_
_entity.id
_entity.type
_entity.pdbx_description
1 polymer ?
#
loop_
_entity_poly.entity_id
_entity_poly.type
_entity_poly.pdbx_seq_one_letter_code
_entity_poly.pdbx_strand_id
1 'polypeptide(L)'
;MQHPNEPEQKRQTHSSHPVFDRGLDLGTTIPLAFYSDEGKGPKRGNFVVVAIESPIGLEDVAADFTCTCEDDVKKASQQFVPGQQAAGPYTPMEEAALQQNHTCKGHSYLTRHVLFGLPDWIYKHHPEVLEKMTQQVADELSMLFTSGLEVAGKLYTACLVGIKGDLKQIAEKIAYLNRYYARLGPVSYNGVCAHCMAGTSPSLPFDEISHEPSWASTLHQQRPWASTPALCTVPHDNDAPERVLKYDMFHLFKVGLGRDICGSLVLLARLGYYDDPNGGDDLNIRARLNRCFQHFKLWRMAAGKTAAVRYFSASLFNLKRLSDFAWSNTKGSDTMLLLEYLSFYLTILLRRPNLPATHVVLFRVLKKTIGESQKAFNLMYKHGLWLRRACAQNLYLRLMSVLSGYQYLAQHALTMGMTFYALKPKFHAIHHVAYELRVALLTDAKLIPNPITWNCEMGEDLIGRVCALSLKVSVTTISKRVLQRHFLKKAALIRRHRKNRSMRKLRL
;
A
#
# COMPACT_ATOMS: atom_id res chain seq x y z
N MET A 1 -26.77 9.11 34.30
CA MET A 1 -26.69 10.39 33.57
C MET A 1 -26.79 10.09 32.09
N GLN A 2 -27.93 10.43 31.50
CA GLN A 2 -28.17 10.29 30.06
C GLN A 2 -27.28 11.31 29.33
N HIS A 3 -26.41 10.86 28.43
CA HIS A 3 -25.71 11.74 27.50
C HIS A 3 -26.68 12.15 26.39
N PRO A 4 -27.03 13.44 26.27
CA PRO A 4 -27.93 13.91 25.22
C PRO A 4 -27.17 14.06 23.91
N ASN A 5 -27.74 13.56 22.82
CA ASN A 5 -27.48 13.94 21.42
C ASN A 5 -26.02 13.90 20.91
N GLU A 6 -25.55 12.72 20.46
CA GLU A 6 -24.49 12.63 19.44
C GLU A 6 -24.85 11.62 18.32
N PRO A 7 -25.70 11.96 17.33
CA PRO A 7 -26.01 11.02 16.23
C PRO A 7 -25.22 11.22 14.93
N GLU A 8 -24.58 12.37 14.67
CA GLU A 8 -24.11 12.69 13.30
C GLU A 8 -22.60 12.59 13.04
N GLN A 9 -21.73 12.80 14.04
CA GLN A 9 -20.29 12.91 13.78
C GLN A 9 -19.59 11.57 13.44
N LYS A 10 -20.16 10.43 13.83
CA LYS A 10 -19.51 9.10 13.70
C LYS A 10 -19.55 8.49 12.29
N ARG A 11 -20.25 9.12 11.33
CA ARG A 11 -20.67 8.53 10.05
C ARG A 11 -19.96 9.07 8.80
N GLN A 12 -18.86 9.79 8.96
CA GLN A 12 -18.37 10.71 7.91
C GLN A 12 -17.77 10.06 6.65
N THR A 13 -17.28 8.81 6.71
CA THR A 13 -16.60 8.15 5.56
C THR A 13 -17.17 6.79 5.16
N HIS A 14 -17.80 6.06 6.10
CA HIS A 14 -18.52 4.80 5.86
C HIS A 14 -19.74 4.72 6.78
N SER A 15 -20.68 5.63 6.58
CA SER A 15 -21.91 5.74 7.37
C SER A 15 -22.74 4.46 7.42
N SER A 16 -22.71 3.66 6.34
CA SER A 16 -23.44 2.41 6.18
C SER A 16 -22.83 1.20 6.89
N HIS A 17 -21.71 1.35 7.62
CA HIS A 17 -21.13 0.22 8.33
C HIS A 17 -22.09 -0.25 9.44
N PRO A 18 -22.45 -1.56 9.51
CA PRO A 18 -23.40 -2.09 10.50
C PRO A 18 -23.02 -1.89 11.98
N VAL A 19 -21.80 -1.43 12.27
CA VAL A 19 -21.32 -1.16 13.63
C VAL A 19 -22.10 0.00 14.26
N PHE A 20 -22.55 0.96 13.43
CA PHE A 20 -23.26 2.15 13.89
C PHE A 20 -24.75 1.90 14.17
N ASP A 21 -25.33 0.85 13.59
CA ASP A 21 -26.75 0.55 13.72
C ASP A 21 -27.06 -0.40 14.89
N ARG A 22 -26.03 -1.10 15.41
CA ARG A 22 -26.20 -2.11 16.45
C ARG A 22 -26.23 -1.60 17.89
N GLY A 23 -26.00 -0.30 18.11
CA GLY A 23 -25.88 0.25 19.47
C GLY A 23 -24.71 -0.33 20.27
N LEU A 24 -23.64 -0.78 19.59
CA LEU A 24 -22.43 -1.27 20.26
C LEU A 24 -21.70 -0.13 20.99
N ASP A 25 -21.10 -0.45 22.13
CA ASP A 25 -20.14 0.45 22.78
C ASP A 25 -18.85 0.52 21.95
N LEU A 26 -18.68 1.62 21.22
CA LEU A 26 -17.48 1.86 20.41
C LEU A 26 -16.21 1.98 21.26
N GLY A 27 -16.31 2.29 22.56
CA GLY A 27 -15.17 2.30 23.48
C GLY A 27 -14.62 0.90 23.78
N THR A 28 -15.36 -0.16 23.44
CA THR A 28 -14.98 -1.56 23.58
C THR A 28 -15.05 -2.36 22.29
N THR A 29 -15.42 -1.72 21.19
CA THR A 29 -15.43 -2.32 19.85
C THR A 29 -14.07 -2.14 19.18
N ILE A 30 -13.37 -3.25 18.92
CA ILE A 30 -12.02 -3.22 18.36
C ILE A 30 -12.09 -3.28 16.83
N PRO A 31 -11.57 -2.28 16.10
CA PRO A 31 -11.44 -2.39 14.65
C PRO A 31 -10.33 -3.37 14.31
N LEU A 32 -10.64 -4.33 13.45
CA LEU A 32 -9.72 -5.37 12.97
C LEU A 32 -9.58 -5.33 11.45
N ALA A 33 -8.36 -5.54 10.98
CA ALA A 33 -8.05 -5.81 9.59
C ALA A 33 -7.50 -7.23 9.44
N PHE A 34 -7.97 -7.92 8.41
CA PHE A 34 -7.43 -9.21 7.98
C PHE A 34 -6.22 -8.98 7.08
N TYR A 35 -5.17 -9.79 7.26
CA TYR A 35 -4.00 -9.79 6.41
C TYR A 35 -3.57 -11.22 6.05
N SER A 36 -3.26 -11.43 4.77
CA SER A 36 -2.66 -12.68 4.30
C SER A 36 -1.57 -12.41 3.27
N ASP A 37 -0.55 -13.27 3.31
CA ASP A 37 0.53 -13.30 2.33
C ASP A 37 1.23 -14.67 2.36
N GLU A 38 2.15 -14.88 1.43
CA GLU A 38 3.02 -16.05 1.40
C GLU A 38 4.50 -15.68 1.36
N GLY A 39 5.30 -16.52 2.00
CA GLY A 39 6.75 -16.41 1.91
C GLY A 39 7.41 -17.77 1.68
N LYS A 40 8.73 -17.76 1.55
CA LYS A 40 9.51 -18.98 1.31
C LYS A 40 9.47 -19.90 2.53
N GLY A 41 8.90 -21.09 2.35
CA GLY A 41 8.85 -22.17 3.33
C GLY A 41 9.84 -23.31 3.04
N PRO A 42 9.72 -24.44 3.78
CA PRO A 42 10.55 -25.62 3.60
C PRO A 42 10.47 -26.22 2.19
N LYS A 43 11.49 -26.98 1.81
CA LYS A 43 11.56 -27.70 0.52
C LYS A 43 11.35 -26.82 -0.72
N ARG A 44 11.70 -25.53 -0.64
CA ARG A 44 11.49 -24.52 -1.70
C ARG A 44 10.01 -24.25 -2.02
N GLY A 45 9.08 -24.78 -1.21
CA GLY A 45 7.66 -24.45 -1.29
C GLY A 45 7.34 -23.12 -0.60
N ASN A 46 6.13 -22.63 -0.81
CA ASN A 46 5.63 -21.45 -0.11
C ASN A 46 4.99 -21.83 1.24
N PHE A 47 4.86 -20.84 2.12
CA PHE A 47 4.14 -20.95 3.37
C PHE A 47 3.19 -19.76 3.48
N VAL A 48 1.89 -20.02 3.40
CA VAL A 48 0.87 -18.98 3.57
C VAL A 48 0.70 -18.70 5.05
N VAL A 49 0.51 -17.44 5.40
CA VAL A 49 0.25 -16.99 6.75
C VAL A 49 -0.99 -16.11 6.71
N VAL A 50 -1.85 -16.30 7.70
CA VAL A 50 -3.03 -15.46 7.93
C VAL A 50 -2.88 -14.84 9.31
N ALA A 51 -3.13 -13.53 9.37
CA ALA A 51 -3.06 -12.75 10.59
C ALA A 51 -4.16 -11.69 10.62
N ILE A 52 -4.45 -11.21 11.83
CA ILE A 52 -5.28 -10.02 12.06
C ILE A 52 -4.45 -8.93 12.75
N GLU A 53 -4.86 -7.69 12.59
CA GLU A 53 -4.30 -6.54 13.29
C GLU A 53 -5.38 -5.50 13.57
N SER A 54 -5.15 -4.60 14.52
CA SER A 54 -5.89 -3.35 14.57
C SER A 54 -5.19 -2.31 13.68
N PRO A 55 -5.90 -1.44 12.96
CA PRO A 55 -5.28 -0.32 12.25
C PRO A 55 -4.66 0.73 13.20
N ILE A 56 -5.08 0.72 14.47
CA ILE A 56 -4.64 1.67 15.49
C ILE A 56 -3.24 1.28 16.01
N GLY A 57 -2.32 2.23 15.95
CA GLY A 57 -0.95 2.12 16.46
C GLY A 57 -0.86 2.02 17.98
N LEU A 58 0.30 1.54 18.47
CA LEU A 58 0.56 1.40 19.91
C LEU A 58 1.14 2.66 20.56
N GLU A 59 1.56 3.62 19.74
CA GLU A 59 2.18 4.88 20.12
C GLU A 59 1.34 6.01 19.53
N ASP A 60 1.36 7.17 20.16
CA ASP A 60 0.71 8.36 19.62
C ASP A 60 1.57 8.98 18.50
N VAL A 61 1.02 9.96 17.80
CA VAL A 61 1.81 10.85 16.94
C VAL A 61 2.85 11.56 17.81
N ALA A 62 4.04 11.80 17.24
CA ALA A 62 5.13 12.42 17.99
C ALA A 62 4.75 13.85 18.39
N ALA A 63 5.00 14.23 19.65
CA ALA A 63 4.59 15.54 20.18
C ALA A 63 5.28 16.73 19.48
N ASP A 64 6.46 16.50 18.91
CA ASP A 64 7.24 17.48 18.14
C ASP A 64 6.89 17.48 16.64
N PHE A 65 5.88 16.72 16.23
CA PHE A 65 5.47 16.65 14.83
C PHE A 65 4.85 17.98 14.37
N THR A 66 5.50 18.61 13.40
CA THR A 66 4.99 19.79 12.70
C THR A 66 4.60 19.44 11.26
N CYS A 67 3.53 20.08 10.77
CA CYS A 67 2.99 19.85 9.44
C CYS A 67 2.95 21.16 8.64
N THR A 68 3.36 21.09 7.37
CA THR A 68 3.38 22.22 6.42
C THR A 68 2.42 22.03 5.24
N CYS A 69 1.47 21.09 5.35
CA CYS A 69 0.60 20.74 4.22
C CYS A 69 -0.30 21.90 3.79
N GLU A 70 -0.70 22.76 4.72
CA GLU A 70 -1.55 23.91 4.39
C GLU A 70 -0.85 24.89 3.46
N ASP A 71 0.43 25.19 3.70
CA ASP A 71 1.23 26.06 2.84
C ASP A 71 1.42 25.48 1.44
N ASP A 72 1.56 24.15 1.35
CA ASP A 72 1.64 23.44 0.08
C ASP A 72 0.33 23.52 -0.71
N VAL A 73 -0.82 23.38 -0.03
CA VAL A 73 -2.15 23.47 -0.66
C VAL A 73 -2.44 24.90 -1.13
N LYS A 74 -2.05 25.92 -0.35
CA LYS A 74 -2.19 27.34 -0.75
C LYS A 74 -1.42 27.67 -2.04
N LYS A 75 -0.32 26.97 -2.31
CA LYS A 75 0.48 27.12 -3.55
C LYS A 75 -0.10 26.33 -4.73
N ALA A 76 -1.05 25.42 -4.50
CA ALA A 76 -1.66 24.64 -5.57
C ALA A 76 -2.74 25.47 -6.31
N SER A 77 -2.98 25.11 -7.57
CA SER A 77 -4.07 25.70 -8.34
C SER A 77 -5.41 25.26 -7.74
N GLN A 78 -6.22 26.22 -7.29
CA GLN A 78 -7.43 25.98 -6.50
C GLN A 78 -8.46 25.11 -7.23
N GLN A 79 -8.50 25.14 -8.56
CA GLN A 79 -9.39 24.27 -9.36
C GLN A 79 -9.15 22.77 -9.14
N PHE A 80 -7.96 22.37 -8.70
CA PHE A 80 -7.61 20.96 -8.46
C PHE A 80 -7.69 20.57 -6.98
N VAL A 81 -7.91 21.52 -6.07
CA VAL A 81 -8.02 21.27 -4.63
C VAL A 81 -9.44 20.78 -4.33
N PRO A 82 -9.64 19.53 -3.90
CA PRO A 82 -10.99 19.02 -3.64
C PRO A 82 -11.52 19.48 -2.28
N GLY A 83 -12.81 19.81 -2.25
CA GLY A 83 -13.54 20.15 -1.04
C GLY A 83 -13.14 21.51 -0.44
N GLN A 84 -14.04 22.07 0.37
CA GLN A 84 -13.76 23.27 1.16
C GLN A 84 -13.12 22.91 2.51
N GLN A 85 -12.64 23.88 3.27
CA GLN A 85 -12.28 23.63 4.67
C GLN A 85 -13.54 23.28 5.46
N ALA A 86 -13.42 22.35 6.42
CA ALA A 86 -14.56 22.03 7.28
C ALA A 86 -14.86 23.19 8.24
N ALA A 87 -16.14 23.41 8.52
CA ALA A 87 -16.57 24.48 9.40
C ALA A 87 -16.29 24.17 10.89
N GLY A 88 -15.85 25.19 11.62
CA GLY A 88 -15.69 25.16 13.07
C GLY A 88 -14.43 24.43 13.58
N PRO A 89 -14.09 24.62 14.87
CA PRO A 89 -12.92 23.99 15.49
C PRO A 89 -13.07 22.46 15.59
N TYR A 90 -11.95 21.76 15.81
CA TYR A 90 -11.98 20.33 16.14
C TYR A 90 -12.57 20.13 17.54
N THR A 91 -13.39 19.09 17.71
CA THR A 91 -13.89 18.68 19.03
C THR A 91 -12.76 18.01 19.84
N PRO A 92 -12.89 17.89 21.17
CA PRO A 92 -11.92 17.15 21.98
C PRO A 92 -11.69 15.70 21.52
N MET A 93 -12.75 15.04 21.03
CA MET A 93 -12.65 13.67 20.50
C MET A 93 -11.90 13.63 19.17
N GLU A 94 -12.09 14.63 18.31
CA GLU A 94 -11.36 14.75 17.04
C GLU A 94 -9.88 15.05 17.27
N GLU A 95 -9.56 15.93 18.25
CA GLU A 95 -8.18 16.19 18.67
C GLU A 95 -7.50 14.93 19.23
N ALA A 96 -8.22 14.13 20.04
CA ALA A 96 -7.72 12.85 20.53
C ALA A 96 -7.50 11.85 19.38
N ALA A 97 -8.41 11.82 18.39
CA ALA A 97 -8.26 10.98 17.21
C ALA A 97 -7.02 11.36 16.39
N LEU A 98 -6.73 12.66 16.22
CA LEU A 98 -5.51 13.13 15.53
C LEU A 98 -4.21 12.67 16.19
N GLN A 99 -4.23 12.30 17.48
CA GLN A 99 -3.07 11.72 18.16
C GLN A 99 -2.89 10.22 17.86
N GLN A 100 -3.91 9.53 17.35
CA GLN A 100 -3.80 8.11 17.01
C GLN A 100 -2.82 7.90 15.87
N ASN A 101 -1.83 7.05 16.09
CA ASN A 101 -0.88 6.67 15.06
C ASN A 101 -1.35 5.41 14.31
N HIS A 102 -0.71 5.13 13.18
CA HIS A 102 -0.91 3.90 12.42
C HIS A 102 0.13 2.83 12.82
N THR A 103 -0.08 1.58 12.40
CA THR A 103 0.75 0.43 12.83
C THR A 103 2.06 0.23 12.04
N CYS A 104 2.55 1.23 11.29
CA CYS A 104 3.81 1.07 10.54
C CYS A 104 5.07 1.26 11.39
N LYS A 105 4.92 1.66 12.66
CA LYS A 105 6.03 1.77 13.62
C LYS A 105 5.99 0.62 14.64
N GLY A 106 7.11 0.42 15.31
CA GLY A 106 7.26 -0.61 16.34
C GLY A 106 7.57 -2.00 15.76
N HIS A 107 7.16 -3.05 16.47
CA HIS A 107 7.48 -4.42 16.11
C HIS A 107 6.25 -5.19 15.63
N SER A 108 6.34 -5.88 14.48
CA SER A 108 5.27 -6.67 13.88
C SER A 108 4.61 -7.69 14.83
N TYR A 109 5.36 -8.36 15.70
CA TYR A 109 4.78 -9.26 16.71
C TYR A 109 3.81 -8.56 17.68
N LEU A 110 3.95 -7.25 17.92
CA LEU A 110 3.08 -6.54 18.87
C LEU A 110 1.73 -6.19 18.26
N THR A 111 1.66 -5.95 16.96
CA THR A 111 0.47 -5.44 16.27
C THR A 111 -0.19 -6.44 15.33
N ARG A 112 0.54 -7.48 14.88
CA ARG A 112 0.00 -8.55 14.03
C ARG A 112 -0.16 -9.84 14.82
N HIS A 113 -1.32 -10.45 14.71
CA HIS A 113 -1.73 -11.63 15.46
C HIS A 113 -1.95 -12.76 14.47
N VAL A 114 -1.00 -13.69 14.38
CA VAL A 114 -1.09 -14.84 13.47
C VAL A 114 -2.20 -15.76 13.95
N LEU A 115 -3.12 -16.10 13.04
CA LEU A 115 -4.21 -17.03 13.28
C LEU A 115 -3.80 -18.44 12.87
N PHE A 116 -3.34 -18.60 11.63
CA PHE A 116 -2.84 -19.87 11.13
C PHE A 116 -1.76 -19.69 10.05
N GLY A 117 -1.10 -20.80 9.70
CA GLY A 117 -0.23 -20.85 8.54
C GLY A 117 -0.16 -22.26 7.96
N LEU A 118 -0.09 -22.35 6.64
CA LEU A 118 -0.14 -23.60 5.91
C LEU A 118 1.02 -23.68 4.89
N PRO A 119 1.73 -24.82 4.82
CA PRO A 119 2.66 -25.06 3.73
C PRO A 119 1.93 -25.31 2.40
N ASP A 120 2.59 -25.00 1.29
CA ASP A 120 1.99 -25.07 -0.04
C ASP A 120 1.56 -26.46 -0.49
N TRP A 121 2.26 -27.51 -0.09
CA TRP A 121 1.83 -28.87 -0.42
C TRP A 121 0.50 -29.26 0.24
N ILE A 122 0.03 -28.54 1.28
CA ILE A 122 -1.32 -28.75 1.81
C ILE A 122 -2.32 -28.02 0.93
N TYR A 123 -2.22 -26.70 0.80
CA TYR A 123 -3.27 -25.93 0.11
C TYR A 123 -3.23 -26.02 -1.42
N LYS A 124 -2.14 -26.51 -2.04
CA LYS A 124 -2.10 -26.77 -3.49
C LYS A 124 -2.72 -28.12 -3.87
N HIS A 125 -2.57 -29.14 -3.02
CA HIS A 125 -3.19 -30.46 -3.26
C HIS A 125 -4.61 -30.53 -2.71
N HIS A 126 -4.89 -29.74 -1.66
CA HIS A 126 -6.16 -29.65 -0.97
C HIS A 126 -6.56 -28.17 -0.77
N PRO A 127 -6.94 -27.45 -1.84
CA PRO A 127 -7.37 -26.04 -1.76
C PRO A 127 -8.49 -25.80 -0.73
N GLU A 128 -9.39 -26.77 -0.58
CA GLU A 128 -10.51 -26.75 0.36
C GLU A 128 -10.05 -26.58 1.82
N VAL A 129 -8.80 -26.93 2.16
CA VAL A 129 -8.26 -26.72 3.50
C VAL A 129 -8.06 -25.24 3.78
N LEU A 130 -7.52 -24.48 2.82
CA LEU A 130 -7.34 -23.03 2.98
C LEU A 130 -8.71 -22.32 3.00
N GLU A 131 -9.65 -22.78 2.18
CA GLU A 131 -11.03 -22.27 2.17
C GLU A 131 -11.72 -22.49 3.52
N LYS A 132 -11.71 -23.71 4.05
CA LYS A 132 -12.31 -24.04 5.36
C LYS A 132 -11.67 -23.26 6.51
N MET A 133 -10.35 -23.12 6.50
CA MET A 133 -9.64 -22.33 7.52
C MET A 133 -10.01 -20.85 7.43
N THR A 134 -10.15 -20.30 6.22
CA THR A 134 -10.60 -18.92 6.01
C THR A 134 -12.07 -18.73 6.41
N GLN A 135 -12.93 -19.71 6.12
CA GLN A 135 -14.33 -19.72 6.57
C GLN A 135 -14.44 -19.71 8.08
N GLN A 136 -13.67 -20.55 8.78
CA GLN A 136 -13.66 -20.54 10.24
C GLN A 136 -13.26 -19.17 10.80
N VAL A 137 -12.27 -18.49 10.20
CA VAL A 137 -11.91 -17.13 10.60
C VAL A 137 -13.06 -16.14 10.36
N ALA A 138 -13.77 -16.25 9.23
CA ALA A 138 -14.93 -15.39 8.94
C ALA A 138 -16.07 -15.62 9.95
N ASP A 139 -16.35 -16.87 10.31
CA ASP A 139 -17.38 -17.23 11.28
C ASP A 139 -17.03 -16.68 12.67
N GLU A 140 -15.78 -16.86 13.12
CA GLU A 140 -15.30 -16.34 14.40
C GLU A 140 -15.31 -14.79 14.44
N LEU A 141 -14.96 -14.12 13.35
CA LEU A 141 -15.06 -12.66 13.25
C LEU A 141 -16.51 -12.17 13.29
N SER A 142 -17.43 -12.90 12.65
CA SER A 142 -18.86 -12.59 12.68
C SER A 142 -19.45 -12.81 14.07
N MET A 143 -19.00 -13.84 14.78
CA MET A 143 -19.34 -14.07 16.20
C MET A 143 -18.78 -12.97 17.11
N LEU A 144 -17.52 -12.55 16.93
CA LEU A 144 -16.93 -11.45 17.69
C LEU A 144 -17.63 -10.12 17.42
N PHE A 145 -18.13 -9.91 16.20
CA PHE A 145 -18.98 -8.77 15.90
C PHE A 145 -20.31 -8.90 16.66
N THR A 146 -21.01 -10.03 16.51
CA THR A 146 -22.39 -10.24 16.99
C THR A 146 -22.48 -10.37 18.51
N SER A 147 -21.74 -11.30 19.09
CA SER A 147 -21.84 -11.67 20.50
C SER A 147 -20.72 -11.07 21.34
N GLY A 148 -19.58 -10.72 20.72
CA GLY A 148 -18.40 -10.25 21.44
C GLY A 148 -17.74 -11.33 22.30
N LEU A 149 -16.82 -10.90 23.15
CA LEU A 149 -16.05 -11.71 24.08
C LEU A 149 -15.99 -10.99 25.43
N GLU A 150 -16.41 -11.67 26.50
CA GLU A 150 -16.30 -11.13 27.85
C GLU A 150 -14.89 -11.34 28.41
N VAL A 151 -14.26 -10.26 28.86
CA VAL A 151 -12.93 -10.28 29.48
C VAL A 151 -12.97 -9.44 30.74
N ALA A 152 -12.76 -10.08 31.89
CA ALA A 152 -12.75 -9.44 33.22
C ALA A 152 -14.01 -8.58 33.49
N GLY A 153 -15.19 -9.11 33.16
CA GLY A 153 -16.48 -8.44 33.41
C GLY A 153 -16.82 -7.32 32.41
N LYS A 154 -16.03 -7.15 31.35
CA LYS A 154 -16.32 -6.19 30.27
C LYS A 154 -16.50 -6.93 28.95
N LEU A 155 -17.57 -6.60 28.23
CA LEU A 155 -17.80 -7.11 26.88
C LEU A 155 -16.93 -6.35 25.88
N TYR A 156 -16.19 -7.08 25.05
CA TYR A 156 -15.44 -6.55 23.92
C TYR A 156 -15.99 -7.13 22.62
N THR A 157 -16.32 -6.28 21.66
CA THR A 157 -16.70 -6.72 20.31
C THR A 157 -15.57 -6.40 19.33
N ALA A 158 -15.65 -6.96 18.12
CA ALA A 158 -14.72 -6.61 17.06
C ALA A 158 -15.45 -6.35 15.75
N CYS A 159 -15.00 -5.37 14.97
CA CYS A 159 -15.52 -5.09 13.64
C CYS A 159 -14.43 -5.24 12.58
N LEU A 160 -14.76 -5.91 11.47
CA LEU A 160 -13.85 -6.02 10.33
C LEU A 160 -13.90 -4.72 9.53
N VAL A 161 -12.80 -3.99 9.49
CA VAL A 161 -12.70 -2.70 8.77
C VAL A 161 -11.93 -2.81 7.45
N GLY A 162 -11.24 -3.93 7.21
CA GLY A 162 -10.55 -4.15 5.94
C GLY A 162 -9.88 -5.51 5.80
N ILE A 163 -9.70 -5.93 4.55
CA ILE A 163 -8.91 -7.07 4.11
C ILE A 163 -7.78 -6.51 3.25
N LYS A 164 -6.54 -6.81 3.60
CA LYS A 164 -5.36 -6.29 2.91
C LYS A 164 -4.32 -7.37 2.68
N GLY A 165 -3.45 -7.17 1.71
CA GLY A 165 -2.38 -8.10 1.34
C GLY A 165 -1.88 -7.80 -0.06
N ASP A 166 -0.92 -8.57 -0.57
CA ASP A 166 -0.62 -8.53 -2.00
C ASP A 166 -1.91 -8.78 -2.79
N LEU A 167 -2.15 -7.96 -3.82
CA LEU A 167 -3.32 -8.08 -4.69
C LEU A 167 -3.48 -9.49 -5.23
N LYS A 168 -2.38 -10.18 -5.54
CA LYS A 168 -2.42 -11.57 -6.00
C LYS A 168 -2.96 -12.51 -4.94
N GLN A 169 -2.41 -12.40 -3.73
CA GLN A 169 -2.80 -13.22 -2.60
C GLN A 169 -4.29 -13.04 -2.29
N ILE A 170 -4.74 -11.78 -2.23
CA ILE A 170 -6.14 -11.47 -1.94
C ILE A 170 -7.04 -11.98 -3.07
N ALA A 171 -6.70 -11.70 -4.33
CA ALA A 171 -7.54 -12.08 -5.46
C ALA A 171 -7.66 -13.59 -5.66
N GLU A 172 -6.54 -14.33 -5.59
CA GLU A 172 -6.51 -15.73 -6.03
C GLU A 172 -6.71 -16.74 -4.90
N LYS A 173 -6.42 -16.37 -3.63
CA LYS A 173 -6.44 -17.33 -2.51
C LYS A 173 -7.40 -16.97 -1.38
N ILE A 174 -7.88 -15.73 -1.33
CA ILE A 174 -8.74 -15.26 -0.24
C ILE A 174 -10.14 -14.93 -0.77
N ALA A 175 -10.21 -14.12 -1.83
CA ALA A 175 -11.47 -13.58 -2.36
C ALA A 175 -11.92 -14.20 -3.69
N TYR A 176 -11.12 -15.10 -4.28
CA TYR A 176 -11.46 -15.84 -5.52
C TYR A 176 -12.07 -14.96 -6.62
N LEU A 177 -11.41 -13.82 -6.90
CA LEU A 177 -11.95 -12.78 -7.75
C LEU A 177 -11.96 -13.20 -9.22
N ASN A 178 -13.08 -12.97 -9.92
CA ASN A 178 -13.18 -13.12 -11.37
C ASN A 178 -12.77 -11.84 -12.14
N ARG A 179 -12.77 -10.69 -11.44
CA ARG A 179 -12.37 -9.37 -11.94
C ARG A 179 -11.31 -8.75 -11.01
N TYR A 180 -10.06 -8.72 -11.46
CA TYR A 180 -8.92 -8.21 -10.70
C TYR A 180 -7.71 -7.91 -11.59
N TYR A 181 -6.64 -7.36 -11.02
CA TYR A 181 -5.50 -6.77 -11.75
C TYR A 181 -4.81 -7.69 -12.77
N ALA A 182 -4.86 -9.02 -12.62
CA ALA A 182 -4.21 -9.95 -13.56
C ALA A 182 -5.12 -10.41 -14.71
N ARG A 183 -6.38 -9.96 -14.76
CA ARG A 183 -7.36 -10.33 -15.78
C ARG A 183 -7.30 -9.46 -17.04
N LEU A 184 -6.32 -8.57 -17.15
CA LEU A 184 -6.12 -7.74 -18.34
C LEU A 184 -5.97 -8.64 -19.59
N GLY A 185 -6.99 -8.62 -20.45
CA GLY A 185 -7.00 -9.38 -21.69
C GLY A 185 -6.28 -8.64 -22.82
N PRO A 186 -5.59 -9.36 -23.73
CA PRO A 186 -4.96 -8.72 -24.90
C PRO A 186 -5.99 -8.27 -25.94
N VAL A 187 -7.17 -8.89 -25.95
CA VAL A 187 -8.27 -8.65 -26.92
C VAL A 187 -9.60 -8.47 -26.20
N SER A 188 -9.82 -9.18 -25.09
CA SER A 188 -11.09 -9.18 -24.35
C SER A 188 -11.07 -8.19 -23.18
N TYR A 189 -12.17 -7.47 -23.02
CA TYR A 189 -12.38 -6.54 -21.91
C TYR A 189 -12.93 -7.26 -20.67
N ASN A 190 -12.05 -7.94 -19.93
CA ASN A 190 -12.44 -8.74 -18.76
C ASN A 190 -12.62 -7.93 -17.47
N GLY A 191 -12.23 -6.65 -17.45
CA GLY A 191 -12.16 -5.84 -16.24
C GLY A 191 -10.95 -6.16 -15.35
N VAL A 192 -10.42 -5.14 -14.67
CA VAL A 192 -9.17 -5.23 -13.90
C VAL A 192 -9.28 -4.81 -12.44
N CYS A 193 -10.47 -4.42 -11.98
CA CYS A 193 -10.70 -3.88 -10.65
C CYS A 193 -11.75 -4.69 -9.88
N ALA A 194 -11.48 -4.93 -8.59
CA ALA A 194 -12.48 -5.56 -7.72
C ALA A 194 -13.67 -4.61 -7.46
N HIS A 195 -13.42 -3.31 -7.34
CA HIS A 195 -14.42 -2.33 -6.90
C HIS A 195 -15.25 -1.70 -8.01
N CYS A 196 -14.78 -1.68 -9.25
CA CYS A 196 -15.47 -1.01 -10.36
C CYS A 196 -15.35 -1.82 -11.66
N MET A 197 -15.98 -1.32 -12.72
CA MET A 197 -15.99 -1.95 -14.04
C MET A 197 -14.85 -1.46 -14.97
N ALA A 198 -13.80 -0.84 -14.44
CA ALA A 198 -12.67 -0.40 -15.25
C ALA A 198 -12.02 -1.57 -16.02
N GLY A 199 -11.76 -1.36 -17.31
CA GLY A 199 -11.22 -2.34 -18.25
C GLY A 199 -12.25 -3.33 -18.81
N THR A 200 -13.55 -3.11 -18.60
CA THR A 200 -14.64 -3.94 -19.17
C THR A 200 -15.19 -3.42 -20.50
N SER A 201 -14.82 -2.20 -20.91
CA SER A 201 -15.15 -1.64 -22.22
C SER A 201 -14.18 -0.49 -22.56
N PRO A 202 -14.16 -0.03 -23.82
CA PRO A 202 -13.47 1.21 -24.20
C PRO A 202 -13.99 2.46 -23.48
N SER A 203 -15.27 2.47 -23.07
CA SER A 203 -15.89 3.59 -22.35
C SER A 203 -15.56 3.63 -20.86
N LEU A 204 -14.96 2.55 -20.34
CA LEU A 204 -14.52 2.43 -18.95
C LEU A 204 -13.03 2.09 -18.90
N PRO A 205 -12.15 2.96 -19.42
CA PRO A 205 -10.71 2.72 -19.42
C PRO A 205 -10.17 2.61 -17.98
N PHE A 206 -9.20 1.72 -17.77
CA PHE A 206 -8.54 1.62 -16.47
C PHE A 206 -7.41 2.64 -16.28
N ASP A 207 -6.92 3.22 -17.36
CA ASP A 207 -5.79 4.14 -17.41
C ASP A 207 -6.19 5.62 -17.47
N GLU A 208 -7.47 5.94 -17.25
CA GLU A 208 -7.89 7.33 -17.07
C GLU A 208 -7.46 7.93 -15.72
N ILE A 209 -7.32 9.25 -15.71
CA ILE A 209 -6.90 10.05 -14.55
C ILE A 209 -7.80 11.27 -14.30
N SER A 210 -9.04 11.25 -14.80
CA SER A 210 -10.01 12.30 -14.51
C SER A 210 -10.27 12.41 -13.02
N HIS A 211 -10.46 13.64 -12.52
CA HIS A 211 -10.89 13.89 -11.14
C HIS A 211 -12.29 13.30 -10.87
N GLU A 212 -13.08 13.12 -11.92
CA GLU A 212 -14.39 12.48 -11.96
C GLU A 212 -14.34 11.37 -13.01
N PRO A 213 -13.79 10.19 -12.65
CA PRO A 213 -13.53 9.15 -13.63
C PRO A 213 -14.82 8.44 -14.06
N SER A 214 -14.82 7.97 -15.31
CA SER A 214 -15.96 7.25 -15.89
C SER A 214 -16.34 6.00 -15.10
N TRP A 215 -15.36 5.31 -14.50
CA TRP A 215 -15.60 4.13 -13.67
C TRP A 215 -16.21 4.42 -12.29
N ALA A 216 -16.25 5.68 -11.84
CA ALA A 216 -16.76 6.03 -10.50
C ALA A 216 -18.22 5.63 -10.31
N SER A 217 -19.07 5.85 -11.31
CA SER A 217 -20.49 5.49 -11.24
C SER A 217 -20.70 3.98 -11.15
N THR A 218 -19.74 3.18 -11.66
CA THR A 218 -19.80 1.70 -11.69
C THR A 218 -19.33 1.03 -10.40
N LEU A 219 -18.93 1.82 -9.40
CA LEU A 219 -18.45 1.33 -8.11
C LEU A 219 -19.49 0.37 -7.49
N HIS A 220 -19.07 -0.87 -7.27
CA HIS A 220 -19.80 -1.90 -6.50
C HIS A 220 -21.16 -2.28 -7.10
N GLN A 221 -21.40 -1.95 -8.38
CA GLN A 221 -22.63 -2.32 -9.11
C GLN A 221 -22.66 -3.81 -9.48
N GLN A 222 -21.49 -4.44 -9.65
CA GLN A 222 -21.36 -5.85 -9.99
C GLN A 222 -20.30 -6.50 -9.11
N ARG A 223 -20.65 -7.62 -8.48
CA ARG A 223 -19.71 -8.38 -7.66
C ARG A 223 -18.53 -8.91 -8.48
N PRO A 224 -17.29 -8.83 -7.97
CA PRO A 224 -16.10 -9.32 -8.66
C PRO A 224 -15.85 -10.82 -8.40
N TRP A 225 -16.89 -11.60 -8.13
CA TRP A 225 -16.83 -13.04 -7.83
C TRP A 225 -18.12 -13.74 -8.24
N ALA A 226 -18.07 -15.06 -8.41
CA ALA A 226 -19.25 -15.88 -8.69
C ALA A 226 -20.03 -16.24 -7.41
N SER A 227 -19.29 -16.52 -6.33
CA SER A 227 -19.83 -16.82 -4.99
C SER A 227 -19.19 -15.90 -3.97
N THR A 228 -19.96 -15.43 -2.99
CA THR A 228 -19.44 -14.52 -1.96
C THR A 228 -18.30 -15.18 -1.18
N PRO A 229 -17.10 -14.59 -1.17
CA PRO A 229 -15.99 -15.12 -0.40
C PRO A 229 -16.27 -15.09 1.09
N ALA A 230 -15.74 -16.06 1.83
CA ALA A 230 -15.96 -16.20 3.27
C ALA A 230 -15.77 -14.89 4.06
N LEU A 231 -14.65 -14.19 3.87
CA LEU A 231 -14.40 -12.95 4.62
C LEU A 231 -15.30 -11.77 4.18
N CYS A 232 -15.90 -11.85 3.00
CA CYS A 232 -16.88 -10.87 2.52
C CYS A 232 -18.29 -11.14 3.09
N THR A 233 -18.51 -12.22 3.85
CA THR A 233 -19.75 -12.45 4.61
C THR A 233 -19.70 -11.83 6.01
N VAL A 234 -18.51 -11.43 6.48
CA VAL A 234 -18.35 -10.76 7.77
C VAL A 234 -19.00 -9.37 7.69
N PRO A 235 -19.78 -8.94 8.70
CA PRO A 235 -20.45 -7.65 8.68
C PRO A 235 -19.49 -6.47 8.45
N HIS A 236 -19.62 -5.82 7.28
CA HIS A 236 -18.83 -4.66 6.88
C HIS A 236 -19.67 -3.64 6.09
N ASP A 237 -20.29 -4.08 5.00
CA ASP A 237 -21.21 -3.29 4.19
C ASP A 237 -22.23 -4.24 3.53
N ASN A 238 -23.52 -3.96 3.71
CA ASN A 238 -24.60 -4.85 3.24
C ASN A 238 -24.79 -4.75 1.72
N ASP A 239 -24.59 -3.56 1.15
CA ASP A 239 -24.83 -3.28 -0.27
C ASP A 239 -23.55 -3.42 -1.10
N ALA A 240 -22.39 -3.34 -0.46
CA ALA A 240 -21.08 -3.29 -1.10
C ALA A 240 -20.03 -4.12 -0.33
N PRO A 241 -20.22 -5.45 -0.14
CA PRO A 241 -19.30 -6.30 0.63
C PRO A 241 -17.84 -6.26 0.12
N GLU A 242 -17.61 -6.08 -1.18
CA GLU A 242 -16.28 -5.94 -1.77
C GLU A 242 -15.52 -4.70 -1.28
N ARG A 243 -16.21 -3.70 -0.70
CA ARG A 243 -15.60 -2.51 -0.08
C ARG A 243 -14.64 -2.87 1.06
N VAL A 244 -14.79 -4.06 1.65
CA VAL A 244 -13.86 -4.54 2.68
C VAL A 244 -12.47 -4.80 2.12
N LEU A 245 -12.32 -5.08 0.82
CA LEU A 245 -11.02 -5.24 0.17
C LEU A 245 -10.33 -3.89 0.09
N LYS A 246 -9.08 -3.80 0.55
CA LYS A 246 -8.34 -2.53 0.63
C LYS A 246 -7.10 -2.54 -0.24
N TYR A 247 -6.84 -1.40 -0.87
CA TYR A 247 -5.64 -1.15 -1.63
C TYR A 247 -4.50 -0.62 -0.75
N ASP A 248 -3.33 -1.25 -0.85
CA ASP A 248 -2.15 -0.82 -0.10
C ASP A 248 -1.13 -0.09 -1.01
N MET A 249 -0.70 1.10 -0.59
CA MET A 249 0.23 1.91 -1.37
C MET A 249 1.63 1.27 -1.52
N PHE A 250 1.98 0.30 -0.68
CA PHE A 250 3.26 -0.39 -0.77
C PHE A 250 3.34 -1.31 -2.01
N HIS A 251 2.38 -2.21 -2.21
CA HIS A 251 2.35 -3.06 -3.39
C HIS A 251 2.00 -2.31 -4.65
N LEU A 252 1.15 -1.29 -4.55
CA LEU A 252 0.75 -0.47 -5.69
C LEU A 252 1.91 0.37 -6.23
N PHE A 253 2.69 1.01 -5.36
CA PHE A 253 3.77 1.88 -5.78
C PHE A 253 5.16 1.27 -5.53
N LYS A 254 5.59 1.04 -4.27
CA LYS A 254 6.99 0.62 -3.99
C LYS A 254 7.37 -0.70 -4.64
N VAL A 255 6.41 -1.62 -4.75
CA VAL A 255 6.54 -2.93 -5.43
C VAL A 255 5.72 -2.97 -6.75
N GLY A 256 5.25 -1.81 -7.21
CA GLY A 256 4.52 -1.63 -8.46
C GLY A 256 5.13 -0.50 -9.28
N LEU A 257 4.41 0.62 -9.46
CA LEU A 257 4.83 1.73 -10.33
C LEU A 257 6.21 2.31 -10.01
N GLY A 258 6.64 2.31 -8.74
CA GLY A 258 7.98 2.76 -8.36
C GLY A 258 9.10 1.92 -8.99
N ARG A 259 8.89 0.61 -9.13
CA ARG A 259 9.83 -0.28 -9.84
C ARG A 259 9.86 0.00 -11.34
N ASP A 260 8.71 0.38 -11.89
CA ASP A 260 8.58 0.77 -13.29
C ASP A 260 9.32 2.08 -13.56
N ILE A 261 9.21 3.07 -12.67
CA ILE A 261 9.97 4.33 -12.71
C ILE A 261 11.48 4.05 -12.55
N CYS A 262 11.88 3.10 -11.70
CA CYS A 262 13.29 2.69 -11.60
C CYS A 262 13.84 2.11 -12.92
N GLY A 263 12.96 1.62 -13.80
CA GLY A 263 13.30 1.23 -15.17
C GLY A 263 13.95 2.36 -15.99
N SER A 264 13.74 3.63 -15.62
CA SER A 264 14.42 4.77 -16.24
C SER A 264 15.96 4.70 -16.12
N LEU A 265 16.51 3.92 -15.20
CA LEU A 265 17.97 3.66 -15.16
C LEU A 265 18.45 2.95 -16.42
N VAL A 266 17.64 2.05 -16.98
CA VAL A 266 17.90 1.39 -18.27
C VAL A 266 17.69 2.38 -19.42
N LEU A 267 16.68 3.24 -19.34
CA LEU A 267 16.47 4.31 -20.34
C LEU A 267 17.70 5.23 -20.43
N LEU A 268 18.19 5.71 -19.30
CA LEU A 268 19.39 6.55 -19.23
C LEU A 268 20.63 5.83 -19.76
N ALA A 269 20.77 4.52 -19.49
CA ALA A 269 21.82 3.70 -20.08
C ALA A 269 21.67 3.60 -21.60
N ARG A 270 20.48 3.32 -22.14
CA ARG A 270 20.24 3.25 -23.58
C ARG A 270 20.56 4.55 -24.30
N LEU A 271 20.23 5.67 -23.67
CA LEU A 271 20.50 7.02 -24.16
C LEU A 271 21.97 7.47 -23.98
N GLY A 272 22.85 6.60 -23.47
CA GLY A 272 24.28 6.87 -23.35
C GLY A 272 24.67 7.80 -22.19
N TYR A 273 23.77 8.07 -21.24
CA TYR A 273 24.08 8.99 -20.13
C TYR A 273 25.08 8.42 -19.13
N TYR A 274 25.49 7.15 -19.26
CA TYR A 274 26.54 6.54 -18.46
C TYR A 274 27.80 6.24 -19.27
N ASP A 275 27.91 6.72 -20.51
CA ASP A 275 29.11 6.53 -21.34
C ASP A 275 30.22 7.50 -20.95
N ASP A 276 31.47 7.07 -21.13
CA ASP A 276 32.64 7.94 -20.98
C ASP A 276 32.63 9.02 -22.07
N PRO A 277 32.66 10.31 -21.70
CA PRO A 277 32.76 11.41 -22.66
C PRO A 277 33.99 11.34 -23.58
N ASN A 278 35.08 10.71 -23.13
CA ASN A 278 36.35 10.66 -23.86
C ASN A 278 36.42 9.51 -24.89
N GLY A 279 35.41 8.63 -24.90
CA GLY A 279 35.43 7.40 -25.69
C GLY A 279 36.39 6.35 -25.12
N GLY A 280 36.11 5.08 -25.37
CA GLY A 280 36.93 3.95 -24.90
C GLY A 280 36.15 2.89 -24.11
N ASP A 281 34.96 3.25 -23.64
CA ASP A 281 34.06 2.35 -22.93
C ASP A 281 33.21 1.50 -23.89
N ASP A 282 32.96 0.24 -23.51
CA ASP A 282 31.99 -0.60 -24.21
C ASP A 282 30.57 0.01 -24.07
N LEU A 283 29.88 0.15 -25.20
CA LEU A 283 28.58 0.79 -25.34
C LEU A 283 27.40 -0.19 -25.21
N ASN A 284 27.68 -1.49 -25.02
CA ASN A 284 26.62 -2.46 -24.81
C ASN A 284 25.88 -2.22 -23.48
N ILE A 285 24.64 -2.69 -23.40
CA ILE A 285 23.76 -2.43 -22.25
C ILE A 285 24.31 -2.99 -20.93
N ARG A 286 25.04 -4.11 -20.95
CA ARG A 286 25.63 -4.72 -19.74
C ARG A 286 26.72 -3.81 -19.17
N ALA A 287 27.61 -3.30 -20.02
CA ALA A 287 28.66 -2.37 -19.61
C ALA A 287 28.07 -1.07 -19.04
N ARG A 288 27.09 -0.49 -19.74
CA ARG A 288 26.36 0.72 -19.29
C ARG A 288 25.64 0.52 -17.95
N LEU A 289 24.99 -0.64 -17.73
CA LEU A 289 24.35 -0.94 -16.45
C LEU A 289 25.37 -1.13 -15.31
N ASN A 290 26.55 -1.68 -15.59
CA ASN A 290 27.63 -1.75 -14.60
C ASN A 290 28.07 -0.33 -14.19
N ARG A 291 28.34 0.56 -15.16
CA ARG A 291 28.68 1.97 -14.88
C ARG A 291 27.59 2.69 -14.10
N CYS A 292 26.32 2.50 -14.49
CA CYS A 292 25.16 2.98 -13.75
C CYS A 292 25.17 2.50 -12.28
N PHE A 293 25.50 1.23 -12.03
CA PHE A 293 25.62 0.71 -10.66
C PHE A 293 26.79 1.32 -9.90
N GLN A 294 27.94 1.55 -10.53
CA GLN A 294 29.07 2.23 -9.87
C GLN A 294 28.70 3.66 -9.48
N HIS A 295 27.98 4.38 -10.34
CA HIS A 295 27.51 5.72 -10.05
C HIS A 295 26.51 5.73 -8.87
N PHE A 296 25.55 4.79 -8.86
CA PHE A 296 24.65 4.57 -7.72
C PHE A 296 25.42 4.21 -6.44
N LYS A 297 26.45 3.35 -6.55
CA LYS A 297 27.30 2.93 -5.42
C LYS A 297 28.06 4.09 -4.81
N LEU A 298 28.63 4.97 -5.62
CA LEU A 298 29.31 6.18 -5.16
C LEU A 298 28.32 7.13 -4.48
N TRP A 299 27.18 7.39 -5.12
CA TRP A 299 26.13 8.24 -4.55
C TRP A 299 25.66 7.74 -3.19
N ARG A 300 25.34 6.44 -3.06
CA ARG A 300 24.85 5.89 -1.77
C ARG A 300 25.90 5.95 -0.67
N MET A 301 27.18 5.81 -1.01
CA MET A 301 28.28 5.94 -0.04
C MET A 301 28.38 7.38 0.45
N ALA A 302 28.32 8.36 -0.45
CA ALA A 302 28.32 9.78 -0.11
C ALA A 302 27.06 10.19 0.71
N ALA A 303 25.91 9.62 0.38
CA ALA A 303 24.64 9.90 1.06
C ALA A 303 24.43 9.11 2.37
N GLY A 304 25.38 8.26 2.78
CA GLY A 304 25.27 7.42 3.99
C GLY A 304 24.12 6.39 3.93
N LYS A 305 23.75 5.92 2.73
CA LYS A 305 22.63 4.99 2.50
C LYS A 305 23.13 3.56 2.28
N THR A 306 22.36 2.59 2.80
CA THR A 306 22.59 1.16 2.58
C THR A 306 21.47 0.58 1.72
N ALA A 307 21.83 -0.19 0.69
CA ALA A 307 20.89 -0.86 -0.20
C ALA A 307 21.13 -2.38 -0.18
N ALA A 308 20.06 -3.17 -0.38
CA ALA A 308 20.17 -4.62 -0.48
C ALA A 308 20.60 -5.08 -1.88
N VAL A 309 20.24 -4.33 -2.93
CA VAL A 309 20.68 -4.55 -4.31
C VAL A 309 22.21 -4.53 -4.43
N ARG A 310 22.76 -5.52 -5.14
CA ARG A 310 24.22 -5.78 -5.18
C ARG A 310 24.89 -5.41 -6.51
N TYR A 311 24.14 -5.35 -7.60
CA TYR A 311 24.60 -4.96 -8.92
C TYR A 311 23.38 -4.67 -9.82
N PHE A 312 23.60 -3.99 -10.94
CA PHE A 312 22.59 -3.81 -11.99
C PHE A 312 22.85 -4.76 -13.16
N SER A 313 21.80 -5.41 -13.64
CA SER A 313 21.83 -6.32 -14.77
C SER A 313 20.52 -6.26 -15.55
N ALA A 314 20.52 -6.72 -16.80
CA ALA A 314 19.31 -6.85 -17.58
C ALA A 314 18.25 -7.71 -16.85
N SER A 315 18.68 -8.78 -16.16
CA SER A 315 17.81 -9.62 -15.34
C SER A 315 17.19 -8.89 -14.15
N LEU A 316 17.94 -8.03 -13.45
CA LEU A 316 17.39 -7.21 -12.38
C LEU A 316 16.27 -6.30 -12.92
N PHE A 317 16.45 -5.75 -14.12
CA PHE A 317 15.49 -4.84 -14.74
C PHE A 317 14.45 -5.53 -15.64
N ASN A 318 14.33 -6.87 -15.56
CA ASN A 318 13.41 -7.67 -16.38
C ASN A 318 13.49 -7.38 -17.89
N LEU A 319 14.66 -6.98 -18.37
CA LEU A 319 14.91 -6.60 -19.75
C LEU A 319 15.37 -7.85 -20.53
N LYS A 320 14.47 -8.47 -21.32
CA LYS A 320 14.84 -9.61 -22.18
C LYS A 320 15.32 -9.13 -23.54
N ARG A 321 14.64 -8.15 -24.13
CA ARG A 321 14.99 -7.47 -25.39
C ARG A 321 15.00 -5.97 -25.19
N LEU A 322 15.71 -5.24 -26.05
CA LEU A 322 15.72 -3.77 -26.01
C LEU A 322 14.37 -3.15 -26.40
N SER A 323 13.49 -3.91 -27.05
CA SER A 323 12.10 -3.52 -27.32
C SER A 323 11.16 -3.79 -26.13
N ASP A 324 11.64 -4.39 -25.03
CA ASP A 324 10.81 -4.67 -23.88
C ASP A 324 10.81 -3.50 -22.89
N PHE A 325 9.72 -3.39 -22.15
CA PHE A 325 9.59 -2.46 -21.03
C PHE A 325 10.43 -2.92 -19.82
N ALA A 326 11.42 -2.10 -19.42
CA ALA A 326 12.27 -2.38 -18.27
C ALA A 326 11.62 -1.95 -16.94
N TRP A 327 11.76 -2.77 -15.89
CA TRP A 327 11.35 -2.43 -14.53
C TRP A 327 12.19 -3.20 -13.50
N SER A 328 12.48 -2.58 -12.35
CA SER A 328 13.42 -3.15 -11.37
C SER A 328 12.78 -4.21 -10.46
N ASN A 329 13.33 -5.41 -10.41
CA ASN A 329 12.95 -6.44 -9.44
C ASN A 329 13.67 -6.23 -8.09
N THR A 330 13.29 -5.17 -7.37
CA THR A 330 13.96 -4.70 -6.15
C THR A 330 13.02 -4.64 -4.96
N LYS A 331 13.51 -4.83 -3.74
CA LYS A 331 12.67 -4.65 -2.53
C LYS A 331 12.12 -3.23 -2.47
N GLY A 332 10.96 -3.03 -1.82
CA GLY A 332 10.34 -1.71 -1.73
C GLY A 332 11.26 -0.63 -1.14
N SER A 333 12.13 -0.99 -0.19
CA SER A 333 13.17 -0.09 0.34
C SER A 333 14.20 0.34 -0.71
N ASP A 334 14.66 -0.62 -1.52
CA ASP A 334 15.63 -0.35 -2.59
C ASP A 334 14.98 0.45 -3.71
N THR A 335 13.71 0.20 -4.05
CA THR A 335 12.95 1.05 -4.99
C THR A 335 13.02 2.50 -4.56
N MET A 336 12.70 2.83 -3.31
CA MET A 336 12.70 4.22 -2.84
C MET A 336 14.11 4.84 -2.88
N LEU A 337 15.17 4.07 -2.59
CA LEU A 337 16.56 4.53 -2.72
C LEU A 337 16.96 4.77 -4.17
N LEU A 338 16.55 3.91 -5.10
CA LEU A 338 16.81 4.09 -6.53
C LEU A 338 16.09 5.33 -7.07
N LEU A 339 14.86 5.60 -6.62
CA LEU A 339 14.15 6.83 -6.97
C LEU A 339 14.87 8.07 -6.42
N GLU A 340 15.38 8.03 -5.18
CA GLU A 340 16.18 9.12 -4.60
C GLU A 340 17.46 9.39 -5.41
N TYR A 341 18.20 8.34 -5.76
CA TYR A 341 19.36 8.41 -6.65
C TYR A 341 19.00 8.97 -8.03
N LEU A 342 17.92 8.49 -8.64
CA LEU A 342 17.49 8.93 -9.96
C LEU A 342 17.13 10.43 -9.95
N SER A 343 16.45 10.91 -8.91
CA SER A 343 16.17 12.35 -8.73
C SER A 343 17.43 13.20 -8.60
N PHE A 344 18.42 12.72 -7.84
CA PHE A 344 19.75 13.33 -7.77
C PHE A 344 20.41 13.37 -9.15
N TYR A 345 20.45 12.25 -9.85
CA TYR A 345 21.16 12.17 -11.11
C TYR A 345 20.51 13.00 -12.21
N LEU A 346 19.18 13.01 -12.30
CA LEU A 346 18.43 13.88 -13.21
C LEU A 346 18.72 15.36 -12.95
N THR A 347 18.97 15.76 -11.70
CA THR A 347 19.35 17.14 -11.38
C THR A 347 20.70 17.51 -11.97
N ILE A 348 21.65 16.58 -12.00
CA ILE A 348 22.94 16.78 -12.68
C ILE A 348 22.74 16.82 -14.19
N LEU A 349 22.00 15.86 -14.76
CA LEU A 349 21.76 15.79 -16.20
C LEU A 349 21.08 17.04 -16.75
N LEU A 350 20.11 17.59 -16.02
CA LEU A 350 19.40 18.82 -16.40
C LEU A 350 20.28 20.08 -16.42
N ARG A 351 21.50 20.02 -15.84
CA ARG A 351 22.49 21.11 -15.89
C ARG A 351 23.52 20.92 -17.00
N ARG A 352 23.51 19.80 -17.72
CA ARG A 352 24.47 19.56 -18.79
C ARG A 352 24.24 20.55 -19.95
N PRO A 353 25.31 21.11 -20.54
CA PRO A 353 25.19 21.87 -21.78
C PRO A 353 24.70 20.94 -22.90
N ASN A 354 23.96 21.50 -23.86
CA ASN A 354 23.50 20.80 -25.07
C ASN A 354 22.61 19.56 -24.83
N LEU A 355 21.86 19.51 -23.72
CA LEU A 355 20.87 18.45 -23.49
C LEU A 355 19.73 18.55 -24.53
N PRO A 356 19.42 17.49 -25.31
CA PRO A 356 18.34 17.54 -26.30
C PRO A 356 17.00 17.94 -25.67
N ALA A 357 16.23 18.81 -26.35
CA ALA A 357 14.98 19.34 -25.83
C ALA A 357 13.97 18.25 -25.42
N THR A 358 13.91 17.16 -26.20
CA THR A 358 13.09 15.97 -25.91
C THR A 358 13.48 15.30 -24.59
N HIS A 359 14.78 15.27 -24.26
CA HIS A 359 15.30 14.73 -23.00
C HIS A 359 15.06 15.69 -21.83
N VAL A 360 15.19 17.01 -22.05
CA VAL A 360 14.91 18.02 -21.02
C VAL A 360 13.50 17.85 -20.46
N VAL A 361 12.50 17.75 -21.34
CA VAL A 361 11.09 17.58 -20.95
C VAL A 361 10.90 16.27 -20.17
N LEU A 362 11.37 15.15 -20.73
CA LEU A 362 11.30 13.84 -20.10
C LEU A 362 11.92 13.86 -18.68
N PHE A 363 13.10 14.44 -18.52
CA PHE A 363 13.84 14.45 -17.25
C PHE A 363 13.17 15.35 -16.22
N ARG A 364 12.61 16.48 -16.63
CA ARG A 364 11.84 17.36 -15.73
C ARG A 364 10.58 16.67 -15.22
N VAL A 365 9.82 16.01 -16.10
CA VAL A 365 8.61 15.28 -15.70
C VAL A 365 9.00 14.10 -14.80
N LEU A 366 9.98 13.30 -15.18
CA LEU A 366 10.45 12.15 -14.39
C LEU A 366 10.89 12.57 -12.99
N LYS A 367 11.72 13.62 -12.89
CA LYS A 367 12.16 14.17 -11.60
C LYS A 367 10.96 14.67 -10.77
N LYS A 368 10.00 15.35 -11.40
CA LYS A 368 8.78 15.81 -10.71
C LYS A 368 7.95 14.63 -10.21
N THR A 369 7.63 13.64 -11.04
CA THR A 369 6.90 12.43 -10.65
C THR A 369 7.55 11.72 -9.47
N ILE A 370 8.89 11.57 -9.49
CA ILE A 370 9.65 11.01 -8.38
C ILE A 370 9.48 11.86 -7.11
N GLY A 371 9.71 13.18 -7.21
CA GLY A 371 9.60 14.08 -6.06
C GLY A 371 8.21 14.09 -5.44
N GLU A 372 7.15 14.10 -6.25
CA GLU A 372 5.77 14.05 -5.78
C GLU A 372 5.43 12.72 -5.11
N SER A 373 5.97 11.60 -5.63
CA SER A 373 5.82 10.30 -4.97
C SER A 373 6.53 10.24 -3.61
N GLN A 374 7.74 10.79 -3.51
CA GLN A 374 8.48 10.85 -2.25
C GLN A 374 7.77 11.71 -1.21
N LYS A 375 7.21 12.85 -1.63
CA LYS A 375 6.37 13.71 -0.77
C LYS A 375 5.11 12.99 -0.30
N ALA A 376 4.40 12.29 -1.19
CA ALA A 376 3.21 11.50 -0.84
C ALA A 376 3.53 10.45 0.24
N PHE A 377 4.60 9.68 0.07
CA PHE A 377 5.03 8.71 1.08
C PHE A 377 5.50 9.39 2.38
N ASN A 378 6.25 10.48 2.30
CA ASN A 378 6.67 11.23 3.50
C ASN A 378 5.46 11.69 4.31
N LEU A 379 4.45 12.26 3.65
CA LEU A 379 3.19 12.67 4.25
C LEU A 379 2.50 11.47 4.92
N MET A 380 2.28 10.39 4.17
CA MET A 380 1.63 9.18 4.68
C MET A 380 2.30 8.59 5.92
N TYR A 381 3.63 8.52 5.98
CA TYR A 381 4.35 7.93 7.13
C TYR A 381 4.54 8.85 8.33
N LYS A 382 4.53 10.18 8.12
CA LYS A 382 4.75 11.14 9.21
C LYS A 382 3.46 11.51 9.94
N HIS A 383 2.32 11.47 9.26
CA HIS A 383 1.02 11.76 9.86
C HIS A 383 0.45 10.52 10.56
N GLY A 384 -0.49 10.76 11.47
CA GLY A 384 -1.19 9.69 12.18
C GLY A 384 -2.15 8.89 11.31
N LEU A 385 -3.01 8.12 11.97
CA LEU A 385 -4.07 7.35 11.35
C LEU A 385 -5.07 8.24 10.60
N TRP A 386 -5.30 9.45 11.13
CA TRP A 386 -6.22 10.44 10.58
C TRP A 386 -5.46 11.64 10.03
N LEU A 387 -5.84 12.07 8.83
CA LEU A 387 -5.36 13.27 8.17
C LEU A 387 -6.33 14.41 8.43
N ARG A 388 -5.78 15.58 8.76
CA ARG A 388 -6.51 16.84 8.59
C ARG A 388 -6.82 17.05 7.11
N ARG A 389 -7.88 17.81 6.81
CA ARG A 389 -8.31 18.07 5.42
C ARG A 389 -7.20 18.63 4.53
N ALA A 390 -6.43 19.61 5.00
CA ALA A 390 -5.29 20.14 4.25
C ALA A 390 -4.22 19.07 3.93
N CYS A 391 -3.99 18.12 4.85
CA CYS A 391 -3.06 17.01 4.62
C CYS A 391 -3.62 16.03 3.57
N ALA A 392 -4.91 15.71 3.63
CA ALA A 392 -5.57 14.86 2.65
C ALA A 392 -5.65 15.52 1.27
N GLN A 393 -5.93 16.82 1.19
CA GLN A 393 -5.87 17.61 -0.04
C GLN A 393 -4.46 17.60 -0.64
N ASN A 394 -3.43 17.83 0.17
CA ASN A 394 -2.04 17.75 -0.29
C ASN A 394 -1.74 16.34 -0.82
N LEU A 395 -2.06 15.30 -0.07
CA LEU A 395 -1.84 13.91 -0.48
C LEU A 395 -2.54 13.60 -1.82
N TYR A 396 -3.81 14.00 -1.97
CA TYR A 396 -4.55 13.87 -3.21
C TYR A 396 -3.82 14.50 -4.40
N LEU A 397 -3.41 15.77 -4.27
CA LEU A 397 -2.69 16.49 -5.32
C LEU A 397 -1.37 15.80 -5.69
N ARG A 398 -0.63 15.28 -4.70
CA ARG A 398 0.60 14.52 -4.94
C ARG A 398 0.31 13.22 -5.71
N LEU A 399 -0.71 12.45 -5.33
CA LEU A 399 -1.08 11.21 -6.02
C LEU A 399 -1.52 11.47 -7.47
N MET A 400 -2.35 12.50 -7.71
CA MET A 400 -2.74 12.89 -9.07
C MET A 400 -1.55 13.38 -9.90
N SER A 401 -0.60 14.08 -9.29
CA SER A 401 0.66 14.49 -9.95
C SER A 401 1.55 13.30 -10.31
N VAL A 402 1.55 12.25 -9.50
CA VAL A 402 2.28 11.00 -9.80
C VAL A 402 1.63 10.28 -10.98
N LEU A 403 0.31 10.14 -10.97
CA LEU A 403 -0.45 9.46 -12.04
C LEU A 403 -0.32 10.19 -13.38
N SER A 404 -0.60 11.49 -13.41
CA SER A 404 -0.44 12.32 -14.62
C SER A 404 0.99 12.31 -15.15
N GLY A 405 1.98 12.45 -14.26
CA GLY A 405 3.38 12.38 -14.64
C GLY A 405 3.77 11.02 -15.22
N TYR A 406 3.32 9.91 -14.63
CA TYR A 406 3.59 8.57 -15.14
C TYR A 406 2.97 8.34 -16.52
N GLN A 407 1.71 8.75 -16.74
CA GLN A 407 1.04 8.64 -18.03
C GLN A 407 1.75 9.49 -19.11
N TYR A 408 2.14 10.71 -18.76
CA TYR A 408 2.92 11.56 -19.68
C TYR A 408 4.27 10.93 -20.04
N LEU A 409 4.97 10.35 -19.06
CA LEU A 409 6.24 9.65 -19.31
C LEU A 409 6.07 8.48 -20.27
N ALA A 410 4.98 7.71 -20.15
CA ALA A 410 4.65 6.62 -21.06
C ALA A 410 4.44 7.13 -22.49
N GLN A 411 3.59 8.16 -22.65
CA GLN A 411 3.31 8.77 -23.95
C GLN A 411 4.58 9.36 -24.58
N HIS A 412 5.39 10.09 -23.81
CA HIS A 412 6.62 10.72 -24.30
C HIS A 412 7.72 9.70 -24.62
N ALA A 413 7.78 8.57 -23.91
CA ALA A 413 8.68 7.49 -24.29
C ALA A 413 8.29 6.89 -25.66
N LEU A 414 6.98 6.71 -25.91
CA LEU A 414 6.49 6.18 -27.18
C LEU A 414 6.79 7.13 -28.35
N THR A 415 6.67 8.45 -28.16
CA THR A 415 7.02 9.44 -29.22
C THR A 415 8.51 9.43 -29.54
N MET A 416 9.35 8.99 -28.60
CA MET A 416 10.78 8.75 -28.82
C MET A 416 11.10 7.35 -29.39
N GLY A 417 10.09 6.56 -29.79
CA GLY A 417 10.26 5.20 -30.30
C GLY A 417 10.71 4.19 -29.24
N MET A 418 10.43 4.45 -27.96
CA MET A 418 10.85 3.60 -26.85
C MET A 418 9.66 3.17 -25.98
N THR A 419 9.65 1.89 -25.60
CA THR A 419 8.59 1.29 -24.78
C THR A 419 8.96 1.36 -23.30
N PHE A 420 8.77 2.53 -22.67
CA PHE A 420 8.92 2.72 -21.22
C PHE A 420 7.57 3.06 -20.54
N TYR A 421 7.51 2.83 -19.22
CA TYR A 421 6.39 3.15 -18.32
C TYR A 421 5.07 2.44 -18.68
N ALA A 422 5.03 1.11 -18.57
CA ALA A 422 3.80 0.36 -18.85
C ALA A 422 2.64 0.77 -17.91
N LEU A 423 1.49 1.11 -18.48
CA LEU A 423 0.25 1.37 -17.74
C LEU A 423 -0.36 0.03 -17.29
N LYS A 424 -0.04 -0.38 -16.07
CA LYS A 424 -0.54 -1.61 -15.46
C LYS A 424 -1.77 -1.33 -14.61
N PRO A 425 -2.64 -2.30 -14.32
CA PRO A 425 -3.80 -2.08 -13.44
C PRO A 425 -3.48 -1.59 -12.01
N LYS A 426 -2.23 -1.69 -11.53
CA LYS A 426 -1.80 -1.01 -10.30
C LYS A 426 -1.88 0.52 -10.39
N PHE A 427 -1.72 1.09 -11.58
CA PHE A 427 -1.95 2.51 -11.86
C PHE A 427 -3.40 2.89 -11.52
N HIS A 428 -4.36 2.11 -12.01
CA HIS A 428 -5.79 2.27 -11.72
C HIS A 428 -6.09 2.18 -10.22
N ALA A 429 -5.50 1.21 -9.53
CA ALA A 429 -5.69 1.07 -8.09
C ALA A 429 -5.12 2.25 -7.28
N ILE A 430 -4.03 2.91 -7.73
CA ILE A 430 -3.56 4.17 -7.12
C ILE A 430 -4.57 5.30 -7.37
N HIS A 431 -5.20 5.33 -8.55
CA HIS A 431 -6.27 6.28 -8.84
C HIS A 431 -7.48 6.06 -7.92
N HIS A 432 -7.85 4.81 -7.60
CA HIS A 432 -8.84 4.53 -6.55
C HIS A 432 -8.46 5.12 -5.20
N VAL A 433 -7.21 4.96 -4.75
CA VAL A 433 -6.75 5.56 -3.48
C VAL A 433 -6.86 7.08 -3.49
N ALA A 434 -6.52 7.73 -4.60
CA ALA A 434 -6.70 9.18 -4.76
C ALA A 434 -8.18 9.57 -4.78
N TYR A 435 -9.02 8.79 -5.46
CA TYR A 435 -10.46 9.04 -5.56
C TYR A 435 -11.15 8.89 -4.21
N GLU A 436 -10.79 7.89 -3.39
CA GLU A 436 -11.30 7.75 -2.02
C GLU A 436 -11.01 9.00 -1.16
N LEU A 437 -9.80 9.56 -1.26
CA LEU A 437 -9.47 10.83 -0.61
C LEU A 437 -10.36 11.97 -1.11
N ARG A 438 -10.57 12.08 -2.44
CA ARG A 438 -11.43 13.10 -3.03
C ARG A 438 -12.87 12.98 -2.51
N VAL A 439 -13.46 11.79 -2.56
CA VAL A 439 -14.83 11.56 -2.08
C VAL A 439 -14.97 11.96 -0.61
N ALA A 440 -14.02 11.57 0.24
CA ALA A 440 -14.03 11.96 1.64
C ALA A 440 -13.84 13.48 1.84
N LEU A 441 -13.09 14.16 0.97
CA LEU A 441 -12.92 15.61 1.00
C LEU A 441 -14.13 16.38 0.46
N LEU A 442 -14.97 15.76 -0.37
CA LEU A 442 -16.21 16.37 -0.84
C LEU A 442 -17.34 16.33 0.19
N THR A 443 -17.17 15.59 1.30
CA THR A 443 -18.06 15.66 2.47
C THR A 443 -17.52 16.64 3.51
N ASP A 444 -18.31 16.89 4.56
CA ASP A 444 -17.91 17.70 5.72
C ASP A 444 -16.97 16.96 6.70
N ALA A 445 -16.40 15.81 6.29
CA ALA A 445 -15.52 15.03 7.14
C ALA A 445 -14.29 15.83 7.60
N LYS A 446 -14.12 16.01 8.91
CA LYS A 446 -12.94 16.70 9.45
C LYS A 446 -11.71 15.81 9.46
N LEU A 447 -11.91 14.52 9.70
CA LEU A 447 -10.88 13.51 9.81
C LEU A 447 -10.95 12.56 8.62
N ILE A 448 -9.90 12.56 7.79
CA ILE A 448 -9.81 11.73 6.59
C ILE A 448 -8.87 10.55 6.89
N PRO A 449 -9.27 9.29 6.67
CA PRO A 449 -8.38 8.14 6.85
C PRO A 449 -7.10 8.28 6.03
N ASN A 450 -5.95 8.06 6.68
CA ASN A 450 -4.67 8.01 5.98
C ASN A 450 -4.56 6.69 5.20
N PRO A 451 -4.30 6.69 3.87
CA PRO A 451 -4.16 5.45 3.10
C PRO A 451 -3.06 4.50 3.61
N ILE A 452 -2.10 5.00 4.38
CA ILE A 452 -1.07 4.17 5.01
C ILE A 452 -1.64 3.14 6.01
N THR A 453 -2.89 3.32 6.44
CA THR A 453 -3.62 2.38 7.30
C THR A 453 -3.59 0.96 6.73
N TRP A 454 -3.67 0.84 5.39
CA TRP A 454 -3.68 -0.43 4.69
C TRP A 454 -2.30 -0.93 4.29
N ASN A 455 -1.22 -0.24 4.69
CA ASN A 455 0.15 -0.59 4.32
C ASN A 455 0.54 -2.01 4.74
N CYS A 456 1.23 -2.73 3.86
CA CYS A 456 1.60 -4.13 4.08
C CYS A 456 3.06 -4.36 4.53
N GLU A 457 3.91 -3.34 4.65
CA GLU A 457 5.34 -3.54 5.00
C GLU A 457 5.58 -4.27 6.32
N MET A 458 4.84 -3.91 7.37
CA MET A 458 4.93 -4.61 8.65
C MET A 458 4.26 -5.99 8.63
N GLY A 459 3.36 -6.19 7.67
CA GLY A 459 2.87 -7.50 7.26
C GLY A 459 4.01 -8.33 6.67
N GLU A 460 4.73 -7.83 5.66
CA GLU A 460 5.88 -8.53 5.07
C GLU A 460 6.96 -8.89 6.11
N ASP A 461 7.25 -8.00 7.06
CA ASP A 461 8.17 -8.30 8.18
C ASP A 461 7.66 -9.47 9.04
N LEU A 462 6.35 -9.52 9.35
CA LEU A 462 5.74 -10.66 10.04
C LEU A 462 5.90 -11.94 9.22
N ILE A 463 5.55 -11.91 7.94
CA ILE A 463 5.62 -13.05 7.03
C ILE A 463 7.03 -13.59 6.96
N GLY A 464 8.03 -12.71 6.77
CA GLY A 464 9.44 -13.08 6.75
C GLY A 464 9.88 -13.77 8.04
N ARG A 465 9.41 -13.30 9.20
CA ARG A 465 9.71 -13.92 10.51
C ARG A 465 9.04 -15.28 10.67
N VAL A 466 7.77 -15.40 10.28
CA VAL A 466 7.00 -16.66 10.37
C VAL A 466 7.56 -17.70 9.41
N CYS A 467 7.91 -17.30 8.18
CA CYS A 467 8.55 -18.17 7.20
C CYS A 467 9.97 -18.59 7.63
N ALA A 468 10.75 -17.68 8.21
CA ALA A 468 12.05 -18.04 8.80
C ALA A 468 11.90 -19.03 9.98
N LEU A 469 10.80 -18.99 10.73
CA LEU A 469 10.48 -19.98 11.76
C LEU A 469 10.03 -21.32 11.17
N SER A 470 9.26 -21.31 10.07
CA SER A 470 8.78 -22.52 9.41
C SER A 470 9.92 -23.37 8.84
N LEU A 471 11.03 -22.73 8.44
CA LEU A 471 12.28 -23.39 8.05
C LEU A 471 13.03 -24.10 9.21
N LYS A 472 12.66 -23.86 10.47
CA LYS A 472 13.37 -24.33 11.68
C LYS A 472 12.58 -25.34 12.51
N VAL A 473 11.50 -25.89 11.97
CA VAL A 473 10.62 -26.86 12.65
C VAL A 473 10.42 -28.10 11.78
N SER A 474 10.00 -29.20 12.40
CA SER A 474 9.65 -30.41 11.66
C SER A 474 8.48 -30.16 10.71
N VAL A 475 8.59 -30.65 9.47
CA VAL A 475 7.55 -30.55 8.44
C VAL A 475 6.25 -31.25 8.85
N THR A 476 6.32 -32.30 9.68
CA THR A 476 5.14 -33.07 10.14
C THR A 476 4.27 -32.30 11.13
N THR A 477 4.82 -31.31 11.82
CA THR A 477 4.11 -30.51 12.84
C THR A 477 4.23 -29.02 12.58
N ILE A 478 4.55 -28.63 11.33
CA ILE A 478 4.99 -27.29 10.96
C ILE A 478 4.01 -26.20 11.39
N SER A 479 2.72 -26.32 11.04
CA SER A 479 1.70 -25.33 11.38
C SER A 479 1.58 -25.15 12.89
N LYS A 480 1.51 -26.25 13.66
CA LYS A 480 1.45 -26.23 15.12
C LYS A 480 2.70 -25.60 15.75
N ARG A 481 3.90 -26.04 15.35
CA ARG A 481 5.16 -25.58 15.95
C ARG A 481 5.49 -24.13 15.60
N VAL A 482 5.13 -23.68 14.40
CA VAL A 482 5.27 -22.28 14.00
C VAL A 482 4.39 -21.40 14.89
N LEU A 483 3.11 -21.74 15.07
CA LEU A 483 2.19 -20.98 15.93
C LEU A 483 2.67 -20.95 17.39
N GLN A 484 3.04 -22.10 17.96
CA GLN A 484 3.57 -22.17 19.33
C GLN A 484 4.79 -21.24 19.53
N ARG A 485 5.77 -21.31 18.62
CA ARG A 485 6.97 -20.46 18.69
C ARG A 485 6.65 -18.97 18.46
N HIS A 486 5.72 -18.67 17.56
CA HIS A 486 5.22 -17.31 17.35
C HIS A 486 4.63 -16.73 18.65
N PHE A 487 3.73 -17.46 19.30
CA PHE A 487 3.08 -17.00 20.54
C PHE A 487 4.05 -16.83 21.70
N LEU A 488 5.03 -17.73 21.85
CA LEU A 488 6.10 -17.58 22.86
C LEU A 488 6.90 -16.28 22.63
N LYS A 489 7.29 -16.00 21.39
CA LYS A 489 8.02 -14.77 21.05
C LYS A 489 7.16 -13.53 21.26
N LYS A 490 5.90 -13.55 20.84
CA LYS A 490 4.94 -12.47 21.03
C LYS A 490 4.72 -12.17 22.51
N ALA A 491 4.47 -13.19 23.34
CA ALA A 491 4.30 -13.03 24.79
C ALA A 491 5.55 -12.42 25.47
N ALA A 492 6.76 -12.85 25.08
CA ALA A 492 8.00 -12.25 25.57
C ALA A 492 8.12 -10.76 25.19
N LEU A 493 7.78 -10.41 23.95
CA LEU A 493 7.82 -9.03 23.48
C LEU A 493 6.76 -8.15 24.15
N ILE A 494 5.54 -8.65 24.35
CA ILE A 494 4.48 -7.93 25.07
C ILE A 494 4.92 -7.62 26.51
N ARG A 495 5.48 -8.60 27.22
CA ARG A 495 6.01 -8.39 28.59
C ARG A 495 7.08 -7.31 28.61
N ARG A 496 8.04 -7.36 27.69
CA ARG A 496 9.10 -6.34 27.57
C ARG A 496 8.54 -4.96 27.23
N HIS A 497 7.59 -4.88 26.30
CA HIS A 497 6.96 -3.64 25.89
C HIS A 497 6.19 -2.99 27.04
N ARG A 498 5.39 -3.75 27.80
CA ARG A 498 4.69 -3.26 29.00
C ARG A 498 5.66 -2.73 30.06
N LYS A 499 6.75 -3.45 30.34
CA LYS A 499 7.81 -3.01 31.28
C LYS A 499 8.42 -1.67 30.83
N ASN A 500 8.79 -1.56 29.55
CA ASN A 500 9.35 -0.31 29.01
C ASN A 500 8.37 0.86 29.09
N ARG A 501 7.08 0.62 28.78
CA ARG A 501 6.05 1.66 28.82
C ARG A 501 5.78 2.15 30.25
N SER A 502 5.77 1.23 31.23
CA SER A 502 5.69 1.57 32.65
C SER A 502 6.88 2.42 33.10
N MET A 503 8.11 2.04 32.74
CA MET A 503 9.30 2.86 33.05
C MET A 503 9.27 4.24 32.41
N ARG A 504 8.69 4.37 31.20
CA ARG A 504 8.57 5.67 30.51
C ARG A 504 7.53 6.58 31.17
N LYS A 505 6.45 6.01 31.70
CA LYS A 505 5.45 6.74 32.51
C LYS A 505 5.98 7.19 33.88
N LEU A 506 7.03 6.55 34.39
CA LEU A 506 7.70 6.92 35.65
C LEU A 506 8.79 8.00 35.46
N ARG A 507 9.15 8.31 34.20
CA ARG A 507 10.20 9.28 33.83
C ARG A 507 9.64 10.59 33.25
N LEU A 508 8.33 10.64 33.04
CA LEU A 508 7.54 11.83 32.76
C LEU A 508 6.81 12.18 34.05
#